data_AF-A0A8B6H0P2-F1
#
_entry.id   AF-A0A8B6H0P2-F1
#
_cell.length_a   1.000
_cell.length_b   1.000
_cell.length_c   1.000
_cell.angle_alpha   90.00
_cell.angle_beta   90.00
_cell.angle_gamma   90.00
#
_symmetry.space_group_name_H-M   'P 1'
#
loop_
_entity.id
_entity.type
_entity.pdbx_description
1 polymer ?
#
loop_
_entity_poly.entity_id
_entity_poly.type
_entity_poly.pdbx_seq_one_letter_code
_entity_poly.pdbx_strand_id
1 'polypeptide(L)'
;FVCHNVLIGCKAMVHSEFSHDMLISLIGCHATFDLHEEKFRNFESIVQIWPECGIRCLEFLQKKHLLVTDEEITLDLIGLRLLLDTVEEPQDELMKLHENRVKWITCLCQYRPIVERILDCKDFGLSRRRASSLTESRDNWTLAIVMKLFLEHVCTEDSAFEMCTPLWTMMQKSNMKTVQSLRHVEKFLEVYKSNVAKTLLSKEICVHCESPFKANPVSLPCKHIICRNCLRYAMRRTQATCPLCQHIFKPDFKQDLQGERENYKSLKDFMGRCNSFFMDVVSQLCFAKGKPPTSDVVKTLLGHITVKTDQDITFSQDLTVFDGCLDEIPVVRSFLLQRLMQTSGPEVMQHLQTYFENAIDVVHSATDDASQEYQLYLLVLNCMEATYDCLLLLLSQKVEECCDRLAACDLKYCDIREQFVKLVLNENTEQFKSFLMEIIKDWRSESVFYLAIYREITMKWLQKEGNSFTEKAKLNALKMLSECKHLIEKDIVNRLLTNTVWKNCSFLNISPDMDLHTQGMALLLIHLLVILLKLPGHNTIMEPLRNIATQPERMIKAFLPTMPQDDSKEIHEAILKARTNDENPVLYS
;
A
#
# COMPACT_ATOMS: atom_id res chain seq x y z
N PHE A 1 31.22 11.91 -17.54
CA PHE A 1 30.41 10.69 -17.78
C PHE A 1 29.22 10.96 -18.71
N VAL A 2 28.29 11.86 -18.35
CA VAL A 2 27.10 12.20 -19.16
C VAL A 2 27.49 12.69 -20.56
N CYS A 3 28.39 13.67 -20.67
CA CYS A 3 28.83 14.19 -21.98
C CYS A 3 29.43 13.10 -22.88
N HIS A 4 30.12 12.11 -22.31
CA HIS A 4 30.68 10.99 -23.07
C HIS A 4 29.56 10.12 -23.67
N ASN A 5 28.49 9.83 -22.92
CA ASN A 5 27.33 9.10 -23.43
C ASN A 5 26.54 9.90 -24.48
N VAL A 6 26.44 11.23 -24.34
CA VAL A 6 25.85 12.09 -25.37
C VAL A 6 26.65 12.00 -26.67
N LEU A 7 27.98 12.05 -26.59
CA LEU A 7 28.86 11.90 -27.76
C LEU A 7 28.72 10.53 -28.43
N ILE A 8 28.54 9.46 -27.66
CA ILE A 8 28.26 8.11 -28.17
C ILE A 8 26.96 8.09 -28.98
N GLY A 9 25.87 8.64 -28.44
CA GLY A 9 24.60 8.72 -29.17
C GLY A 9 24.71 9.58 -30.43
N CYS A 10 25.44 10.69 -30.39
CA CYS A 10 25.68 11.54 -31.56
C CYS A 10 26.41 10.76 -32.67
N LYS A 11 27.47 10.01 -32.32
CA LYS A 11 28.22 9.17 -33.28
C LYS A 11 27.33 8.10 -33.92
N ALA A 12 26.47 7.47 -33.13
CA ALA A 12 25.54 6.45 -33.61
C ALA A 12 24.52 7.02 -34.61
N MET A 13 24.05 8.26 -34.41
CA MET A 13 23.09 8.91 -35.31
C MET A 13 23.71 9.43 -36.62
N VAL A 14 24.95 9.92 -36.56
CA VAL A 14 25.58 10.64 -37.69
C VAL A 14 26.34 9.69 -38.65
N HIS A 15 26.47 8.40 -38.31
CA HIS A 15 27.08 7.32 -39.11
C HIS A 15 28.42 7.65 -39.81
N SER A 16 29.12 8.70 -39.38
CA SER A 16 30.37 9.16 -39.97
C SER A 16 31.25 9.80 -38.90
N GLU A 17 32.56 9.64 -39.02
CA GLU A 17 33.55 10.35 -38.21
C GLU A 17 33.21 11.83 -38.23
N PHE A 18 33.05 12.44 -37.04
CA PHE A 18 32.78 13.87 -36.82
C PHE A 18 33.10 14.73 -38.05
N SER A 19 32.08 15.05 -38.85
CA SER A 19 32.25 16.08 -39.86
C SER A 19 32.68 17.35 -39.12
N HIS A 20 33.64 18.09 -39.67
CA HIS A 20 34.21 19.30 -39.03
C HIS A 20 33.19 20.46 -38.90
N ASP A 21 31.89 20.17 -39.01
CA ASP A 21 30.80 21.11 -38.96
C ASP A 21 30.18 21.14 -37.55
N MET A 22 30.46 22.25 -36.84
CA MET A 22 29.98 22.52 -35.49
C MET A 22 28.45 22.46 -35.38
N LEU A 23 27.74 22.84 -36.45
CA LEU A 23 26.27 22.86 -36.50
C LEU A 23 25.68 21.44 -36.45
N ILE A 24 26.26 20.50 -37.21
CA ILE A 24 25.82 19.10 -37.23
C ILE A 24 26.05 18.44 -35.87
N SER A 25 27.16 18.77 -35.21
CA SER A 25 27.48 18.27 -33.87
C SER A 25 26.50 18.79 -32.80
N LEU A 26 26.11 20.06 -32.87
CA LEU A 26 25.16 20.66 -31.93
C LEU A 26 23.75 20.07 -32.10
N ILE A 27 23.28 19.95 -33.36
CA ILE A 27 21.99 19.34 -33.68
C ILE A 27 21.97 17.87 -33.24
N GLY A 28 23.06 17.14 -33.47
CA GLY A 28 23.24 15.77 -33.01
C GLY A 28 23.10 15.63 -31.50
N CYS A 29 23.66 16.57 -30.71
CA CYS A 29 23.54 16.56 -29.25
C CYS A 29 22.09 16.72 -28.78
N HIS A 30 21.35 17.70 -29.34
CA HIS A 30 19.94 17.92 -29.00
C HIS A 30 19.07 16.73 -29.43
N ALA A 31 19.23 16.25 -30.66
CA ALA A 31 18.47 15.11 -31.16
C ALA A 31 18.75 13.82 -30.37
N THR A 32 20.01 13.62 -29.93
CA THR A 32 20.39 12.49 -29.06
C THR A 32 19.72 12.60 -27.69
N PHE A 33 19.67 13.80 -27.11
CA PHE A 33 19.02 14.04 -25.83
C PHE A 33 17.52 13.77 -25.93
N ASP A 34 16.85 14.34 -26.93
CA ASP A 34 15.41 14.18 -27.14
C ASP A 34 15.03 12.72 -27.41
N LEU A 35 15.82 12.00 -28.22
CA LEU A 35 15.57 10.58 -28.53
C LEU A 35 15.77 9.65 -27.32
N HIS A 36 16.63 10.02 -26.39
CA HIS A 36 17.02 9.19 -25.25
C HIS A 36 16.72 9.84 -23.89
N GLU A 37 15.79 10.79 -23.86
CA GLU A 37 15.44 11.58 -22.68
C GLU A 37 15.11 10.69 -21.48
N GLU A 38 14.37 9.59 -21.70
CA GLU A 38 14.02 8.61 -20.66
C GLU A 38 15.26 8.03 -19.97
N LYS A 39 16.32 7.71 -20.71
CA LYS A 39 17.56 7.15 -20.17
C LYS A 39 18.31 8.19 -19.32
N PHE A 40 18.36 9.43 -19.79
CA PHE A 40 19.00 10.52 -19.04
C PHE A 40 18.23 10.84 -17.76
N ARG A 41 16.91 10.91 -17.82
CA ARG A 41 16.04 11.14 -16.66
C ARG A 41 16.15 9.99 -15.63
N ASN A 42 16.26 8.76 -16.11
CA ASN A 42 16.49 7.60 -15.25
C ASN A 42 17.83 7.69 -14.52
N PHE A 43 18.91 8.04 -15.22
CA PHE A 43 20.22 8.25 -14.60
C PHE A 43 20.23 9.44 -13.63
N GLU A 44 19.60 10.55 -13.99
CA GLU A 44 19.44 11.70 -13.09
C GLU A 44 18.75 11.30 -11.78
N SER A 45 17.67 10.52 -11.88
CA SER A 45 16.97 10.01 -10.70
C SER A 45 17.89 9.17 -9.81
N ILE A 46 18.76 8.34 -10.40
CA ILE A 46 19.74 7.54 -9.63
C ILE A 46 20.72 8.46 -8.90
N VAL A 47 21.25 9.48 -9.58
CA VAL A 47 22.20 10.42 -8.97
C VAL A 47 21.56 11.25 -7.86
N GLN A 48 20.26 11.57 -7.96
CA GLN A 48 19.53 12.27 -6.90
C GLN A 48 19.45 11.46 -5.61
N ILE A 49 19.27 10.13 -5.70
CA ILE A 49 19.21 9.26 -4.52
C ILE A 49 20.62 8.85 -4.05
N TRP A 50 21.55 8.63 -4.99
CA TRP A 50 22.92 8.25 -4.71
C TRP A 50 23.93 9.19 -5.40
N PRO A 51 24.31 10.31 -4.74
CA PRO A 51 25.16 11.33 -5.35
C PRO A 51 26.56 10.84 -5.78
N GLU A 52 27.10 9.81 -5.12
CA GLU A 52 28.41 9.23 -5.47
C GLU A 52 28.39 8.41 -6.77
N CYS A 53 27.19 8.10 -7.30
CA CYS A 53 27.01 7.34 -8.53
C CYS A 53 27.88 7.87 -9.67
N GLY A 54 27.93 9.21 -9.84
CA GLY A 54 28.69 9.84 -10.92
C GLY A 54 30.20 9.54 -10.87
N ILE A 55 30.80 9.51 -9.67
CA ILE A 55 32.22 9.20 -9.48
C ILE A 55 32.46 7.72 -9.76
N ARG A 56 31.62 6.83 -9.21
CA ARG A 56 31.71 5.38 -9.43
C ARG A 56 31.54 5.00 -10.91
N CYS A 57 30.67 5.69 -11.65
CA CYS A 57 30.53 5.50 -13.08
C CYS A 57 31.82 5.85 -13.85
N LEU A 58 32.55 6.89 -13.44
CA LEU A 58 33.84 7.24 -14.06
C LEU A 58 34.90 6.17 -13.80
N GLU A 59 34.96 5.62 -12.58
CA GLU A 59 35.83 4.47 -12.25
C GLU A 59 35.45 3.24 -13.07
N PHE A 60 34.14 3.00 -13.26
CA PHE A 60 33.63 1.86 -14.00
C PHE A 60 33.97 1.91 -15.49
N LEU A 61 34.05 3.10 -16.10
CA LEU A 61 34.48 3.26 -17.50
C LEU A 61 35.91 2.78 -17.76
N GLN A 62 36.76 2.70 -16.74
CA GLN A 62 38.13 2.18 -16.86
C GLN A 62 38.17 0.65 -16.89
N LYS A 63 37.08 -0.02 -16.50
CA LYS A 63 36.97 -1.49 -16.48
C LYS A 63 36.57 -2.01 -17.86
N LYS A 64 37.10 -3.18 -18.24
CA LYS A 64 36.62 -3.92 -19.42
C LYS A 64 35.28 -4.58 -19.08
N HIS A 65 34.18 -3.92 -19.42
CA HIS A 65 32.82 -4.41 -19.17
C HIS A 65 31.93 -4.26 -20.41
N LEU A 66 30.96 -5.15 -20.58
CA LEU A 66 30.05 -5.18 -21.74
C LEU A 66 29.26 -3.87 -21.94
N LEU A 67 28.96 -3.17 -20.85
CA LEU A 67 28.22 -1.89 -20.86
C LEU A 67 29.08 -0.68 -21.27
N VAL A 68 30.42 -0.82 -21.24
CA VAL A 68 31.33 0.24 -21.68
C VAL A 68 31.50 0.09 -23.18
N THR A 69 30.76 0.89 -23.94
CA THR A 69 30.68 0.78 -25.40
C THR A 69 30.54 2.15 -26.05
N ASP A 70 31.09 2.28 -27.26
CA ASP A 70 30.94 3.46 -28.11
C ASP A 70 29.75 3.35 -29.09
N GLU A 71 28.93 2.29 -29.00
CA GLU A 71 27.88 1.99 -29.98
C GLU A 71 26.47 2.38 -29.50
N GLU A 72 26.24 2.42 -28.18
CA GLU A 72 24.93 2.70 -27.61
C GLU A 72 25.02 3.44 -26.26
N ILE A 73 24.00 4.21 -25.93
CA ILE A 73 23.88 4.88 -24.63
C ILE A 73 23.50 3.87 -23.55
N THR A 74 24.33 3.74 -22.51
CA THR A 74 24.18 2.77 -21.39
C THR A 74 24.26 3.40 -20.00
N LEU A 75 24.28 4.74 -19.88
CA LEU A 75 24.46 5.43 -18.60
C LEU A 75 23.47 4.99 -17.52
N ASP A 76 22.21 4.78 -17.89
CA ASP A 76 21.11 4.35 -17.02
C ASP A 76 21.34 2.95 -16.48
N LEU A 77 21.85 2.04 -17.31
CA LEU A 77 22.17 0.67 -16.92
C LEU A 77 23.46 0.57 -16.09
N ILE A 78 24.48 1.38 -16.41
CA ILE A 78 25.70 1.46 -15.60
C ILE A 78 25.34 2.00 -14.21
N GLY A 79 24.54 3.08 -14.16
CA GLY A 79 24.05 3.64 -12.91
C GLY A 79 23.23 2.63 -12.11
N LEU A 80 22.29 1.94 -12.76
CA LEU A 80 21.45 0.92 -12.12
C LEU A 80 22.29 -0.23 -11.56
N ARG A 81 23.24 -0.75 -12.34
CA ARG A 81 24.11 -1.84 -11.90
C ARG A 81 24.89 -1.43 -10.66
N LEU A 82 25.56 -0.29 -10.71
CA LEU A 82 26.36 0.20 -9.59
C LEU A 82 25.50 0.49 -8.36
N LEU A 83 24.27 0.99 -8.55
CA LEU A 83 23.31 1.19 -7.47
C LEU A 83 22.94 -0.14 -6.81
N LEU A 84 22.66 -1.18 -7.61
CA LEU A 84 22.38 -2.52 -7.09
C LEU A 84 23.60 -3.16 -6.43
N ASP A 85 24.81 -2.87 -6.92
CA ASP A 85 26.06 -3.32 -6.29
C ASP A 85 26.26 -2.69 -4.89
N THR A 86 25.62 -1.55 -4.58
CA THR A 86 25.63 -1.00 -3.21
C THR A 86 24.76 -1.79 -2.24
N VAL A 87 23.83 -2.60 -2.76
CA VAL A 87 23.02 -3.51 -1.95
C VAL A 87 23.85 -4.74 -1.64
N GLU A 88 24.70 -4.60 -0.63
CA GLU A 88 25.54 -5.69 -0.14
C GLU A 88 24.71 -6.77 0.58
N GLU A 89 25.26 -7.97 0.61
CA GLU A 89 24.72 -9.09 1.37
C GLU A 89 24.52 -8.65 2.83
N PRO A 90 23.31 -8.80 3.40
CA PRO A 90 23.05 -8.44 4.77
C PRO A 90 23.82 -9.38 5.70
N GLN A 91 24.94 -8.89 6.26
CA GLN A 91 25.78 -9.69 7.16
C GLN A 91 25.04 -9.97 8.47
N ASP A 92 25.01 -11.25 8.86
CA ASP A 92 24.28 -11.74 10.03
C ASP A 92 24.58 -10.93 11.31
N GLU A 93 25.84 -10.52 11.53
CA GLU A 93 26.23 -9.73 12.72
C GLU A 93 25.73 -8.28 12.68
N LEU A 94 25.81 -7.62 11.52
CA LEU A 94 25.39 -6.23 11.36
C LEU A 94 23.87 -6.08 11.44
N MET A 95 23.13 -7.11 11.02
CA MET A 95 21.67 -7.11 11.00
C MET A 95 21.03 -7.40 12.36
N LYS A 96 21.80 -7.83 13.37
CA LYS A 96 21.30 -7.94 14.75
C LYS A 96 20.80 -6.61 15.30
N LEU A 97 21.44 -5.50 14.91
CA LEU A 97 21.03 -4.15 15.31
C LEU A 97 19.80 -3.70 14.52
N HIS A 98 18.72 -3.37 15.22
CA HIS A 98 17.47 -2.91 14.60
C HIS A 98 17.67 -1.71 13.67
N GLU A 99 18.50 -0.74 14.07
CA GLU A 99 18.80 0.44 13.27
C GLU A 99 19.41 0.10 11.90
N ASN A 100 20.31 -0.89 11.84
CA ASN A 100 20.94 -1.29 10.58
C ASN A 100 19.93 -1.95 9.65
N ARG A 101 19.00 -2.74 10.19
CA ARG A 101 17.90 -3.33 9.41
C ARG A 101 17.02 -2.26 8.80
N VAL A 102 16.57 -1.31 9.63
CA VAL A 102 15.72 -0.21 9.19
C VAL A 102 16.43 0.62 8.12
N LYS A 103 17.73 0.91 8.30
CA LYS A 103 18.54 1.63 7.31
C LYS A 103 18.60 0.87 5.98
N TRP A 104 18.89 -0.43 6.01
CA TRP A 104 18.99 -1.27 4.81
C TRP A 104 17.64 -1.38 4.07
N ILE A 105 16.54 -1.60 4.81
CA ILE A 105 15.17 -1.64 4.26
C ILE A 105 14.77 -0.28 3.67
N THR A 106 15.04 0.81 4.38
CA THR A 106 14.73 2.18 3.94
C THR A 106 15.46 2.51 2.64
N CYS A 107 16.73 2.11 2.53
CA CYS A 107 17.53 2.25 1.32
C CYS A 107 16.86 1.57 0.12
N LEU A 108 16.44 0.31 0.26
CA LEU A 108 15.70 -0.38 -0.81
C LEU A 108 14.36 0.26 -1.15
N CYS A 109 13.62 0.74 -0.16
CA CYS A 109 12.37 1.46 -0.38
C CYS A 109 12.58 2.73 -1.21
N GLN A 110 13.69 3.45 -1.00
CA GLN A 110 14.06 4.62 -1.80
C GLN A 110 14.45 4.23 -3.23
N TYR A 111 15.16 3.11 -3.41
CA TYR A 111 15.61 2.66 -4.74
C TYR A 111 14.46 2.12 -5.60
N ARG A 112 13.45 1.51 -4.97
CA ARG A 112 12.36 0.77 -5.64
C ARG A 112 11.69 1.51 -6.81
N PRO A 113 11.22 2.77 -6.67
CA PRO A 113 10.51 3.45 -7.76
C PRO A 113 11.38 3.66 -9.00
N ILE A 114 12.68 3.86 -8.81
CA ILE A 114 13.63 4.08 -9.91
C ILE A 114 14.03 2.75 -10.55
N VAL A 115 14.38 1.76 -9.72
CA VAL A 115 14.80 0.44 -10.19
C VAL A 115 13.67 -0.23 -10.97
N GLU A 116 12.45 -0.28 -10.42
CA GLU A 116 11.32 -0.92 -11.09
C GLU A 116 11.00 -0.24 -12.42
N ARG A 117 11.03 1.10 -12.48
CA ARG A 117 10.85 1.88 -13.70
C ARG A 117 11.88 1.55 -14.79
N ILE A 118 13.16 1.45 -14.44
CA ILE A 118 14.21 1.09 -15.42
C ILE A 118 14.05 -0.38 -15.86
N LEU A 119 13.72 -1.28 -14.94
CA LEU A 119 13.51 -2.70 -15.24
C LEU A 119 12.24 -2.98 -16.05
N ASP A 120 11.30 -2.03 -16.09
CA ASP A 120 10.04 -2.06 -16.87
C ASP A 120 10.16 -1.54 -18.30
N CYS A 121 11.36 -1.13 -18.74
CA CYS A 121 11.57 -0.70 -20.11
C CYS A 121 11.15 -1.81 -21.09
N LYS A 122 10.37 -1.45 -22.12
CA LYS A 122 9.82 -2.39 -23.10
C LYS A 122 10.96 -3.10 -23.83
N ASP A 123 10.96 -4.43 -23.81
CA ASP A 123 12.08 -5.23 -24.35
C ASP A 123 12.22 -5.17 -25.90
N PHE A 124 11.33 -4.48 -26.61
CA PHE A 124 11.32 -4.43 -28.08
C PHE A 124 12.52 -3.65 -28.63
N GLY A 125 13.35 -4.32 -29.44
CA GLY A 125 14.49 -3.70 -30.11
C GLY A 125 15.70 -3.46 -29.21
N LEU A 126 15.76 -4.04 -28.01
CA LEU A 126 16.93 -3.94 -27.14
C LEU A 126 18.14 -4.66 -27.74
N SER A 127 19.31 -4.05 -27.62
CA SER A 127 20.57 -4.73 -27.92
C SER A 127 20.76 -5.94 -26.97
N ARG A 128 21.51 -6.95 -27.43
CA ARG A 128 21.85 -8.13 -26.61
C ARG A 128 22.50 -7.72 -25.28
N ARG A 129 23.29 -6.63 -25.27
CA ARG A 129 24.00 -6.12 -24.09
C ARG A 129 23.03 -5.56 -23.06
N ARG A 130 22.10 -4.70 -23.49
CA ARG A 130 21.06 -4.14 -22.61
C ARG A 130 20.16 -5.24 -22.04
N ALA A 131 19.73 -6.19 -22.87
CA ALA A 131 18.90 -7.31 -22.44
C ALA A 131 19.61 -8.17 -21.35
N SER A 132 20.89 -8.48 -21.55
CA SER A 132 21.69 -9.23 -20.56
C SER A 132 21.83 -8.47 -19.24
N SER A 133 22.15 -7.18 -19.30
CA SER A 133 22.32 -6.36 -18.09
C SER A 133 21.03 -6.15 -17.31
N LEU A 134 19.89 -5.98 -18.01
CA LEU A 134 18.58 -5.88 -17.38
C LEU A 134 18.19 -7.19 -16.72
N THR A 135 18.51 -8.33 -17.32
CA THR A 135 18.24 -9.65 -16.73
C THR A 135 19.03 -9.83 -15.42
N GLU A 136 20.32 -9.56 -15.42
CA GLU A 136 21.15 -9.61 -14.21
C GLU A 136 20.66 -8.63 -13.13
N SER A 137 20.24 -7.42 -13.54
CA SER A 137 19.68 -6.43 -12.61
C SER A 137 18.32 -6.88 -12.04
N ARG A 138 17.48 -7.57 -12.83
CA ARG A 138 16.21 -8.15 -12.36
C ARG A 138 16.44 -9.25 -11.34
N ASP A 139 17.45 -10.09 -11.57
CA ASP A 139 17.83 -11.17 -10.66
C ASP A 139 18.33 -10.61 -9.32
N ASN A 140 19.23 -9.63 -9.36
CA ASN A 140 19.76 -8.96 -8.16
C ASN A 140 18.66 -8.21 -7.41
N TRP A 141 17.75 -7.54 -8.13
CA TRP A 141 16.61 -6.86 -7.51
C TRP A 141 15.64 -7.85 -6.86
N THR A 142 15.36 -8.98 -7.52
CA THR A 142 14.52 -10.05 -6.96
C THR A 142 15.11 -10.56 -5.65
N LEU A 143 16.42 -10.83 -5.63
CA LEU A 143 17.15 -11.24 -4.43
C LEU A 143 17.03 -10.19 -3.31
N ALA A 144 17.26 -8.91 -3.62
CA ALA A 144 17.16 -7.82 -2.64
C ALA A 144 15.74 -7.72 -2.03
N ILE A 145 14.69 -7.87 -2.85
CA ILE A 145 13.31 -7.86 -2.36
C ILE A 145 13.01 -9.08 -1.50
N VAL A 146 13.44 -10.28 -1.89
CA VAL A 146 13.28 -11.48 -1.04
C VAL A 146 13.95 -11.27 0.33
N MET A 147 15.17 -10.74 0.35
CA MET A 147 15.86 -10.44 1.61
C MET A 147 15.16 -9.37 2.44
N LYS A 148 14.67 -8.30 1.81
CA LYS A 148 13.87 -7.27 2.46
C LYS A 148 12.67 -7.88 3.18
N LEU A 149 11.89 -8.69 2.46
CA LEU A 149 10.70 -9.34 3.02
C LEU A 149 11.06 -10.31 4.14
N PHE A 150 12.17 -11.04 4.01
CA PHE A 150 12.64 -11.95 5.06
C PHE A 150 13.01 -11.19 6.34
N LEU A 151 13.72 -10.07 6.20
CA LEU A 151 14.11 -9.21 7.31
C LEU A 151 12.90 -8.52 7.98
N GLU A 152 11.89 -8.13 7.20
CA GLU A 152 10.68 -7.49 7.70
C GLU A 152 9.77 -8.46 8.44
N HIS A 153 9.58 -9.67 7.89
CA HIS A 153 8.59 -10.62 8.40
C HIS A 153 9.18 -11.63 9.37
N VAL A 154 10.36 -12.19 9.09
CA VAL A 154 10.89 -13.36 9.82
C VAL A 154 11.94 -12.95 10.86
N CYS A 155 12.77 -11.94 10.57
CA CYS A 155 13.87 -11.53 11.45
C CYS A 155 13.44 -10.66 12.63
N THR A 156 13.01 -11.31 13.71
CA THR A 156 12.75 -10.67 15.02
C THR A 156 14.01 -10.63 15.90
N GLU A 157 13.99 -9.86 16.99
CA GLU A 157 15.16 -9.45 17.79
C GLU A 157 16.06 -10.61 18.29
N ASP A 158 15.55 -11.86 18.39
CA ASP A 158 16.25 -12.93 19.10
C ASP A 158 16.67 -14.21 18.33
N SER A 159 16.37 -14.46 17.03
CA SER A 159 16.72 -15.82 16.50
C SER A 159 16.72 -16.07 14.97
N ALA A 160 17.01 -15.07 14.12
CA ALA A 160 16.84 -15.29 12.66
C ALA A 160 17.97 -14.80 11.74
N PHE A 161 19.07 -14.30 12.29
CA PHE A 161 20.11 -13.70 11.47
C PHE A 161 20.99 -14.74 10.78
N GLU A 162 21.23 -15.89 11.41
CA GLU A 162 22.06 -17.00 10.88
C GLU A 162 21.55 -17.59 9.55
N MET A 163 20.30 -17.28 9.20
CA MET A 163 19.68 -17.77 7.97
C MET A 163 19.71 -16.75 6.82
N CYS A 164 20.25 -15.55 7.02
CA CYS A 164 20.38 -14.53 5.97
C CYS A 164 21.36 -14.97 4.88
N THR A 165 22.57 -15.39 5.28
CA THR A 165 23.61 -15.87 4.36
C THR A 165 23.17 -17.12 3.55
N PRO A 166 22.56 -18.17 4.18
CA PRO A 166 21.98 -19.29 3.44
C PRO A 166 20.89 -18.89 2.45
N LEU A 167 19.99 -17.98 2.84
CA LEU A 167 18.91 -17.51 1.96
C LEU A 167 19.49 -16.73 0.77
N TRP A 168 20.43 -15.81 1.05
CA TRP A 168 21.11 -15.02 0.02
C TRP A 168 21.71 -15.91 -1.05
N THR A 169 22.49 -16.90 -0.62
CA THR A 169 23.19 -17.84 -1.51
C THR A 169 22.22 -18.69 -2.33
N MET A 170 21.15 -19.21 -1.70
CA MET A 170 20.18 -20.07 -2.37
C MET A 170 19.33 -19.32 -3.40
N MET A 171 19.12 -18.02 -3.19
CA MET A 171 18.25 -17.18 -4.03
C MET A 171 19.00 -16.40 -5.11
N GLN A 172 20.31 -16.61 -5.26
CA GLN A 172 21.08 -15.99 -6.35
C GLN A 172 20.54 -16.40 -7.72
N LYS A 173 20.38 -15.43 -8.63
CA LYS A 173 19.87 -15.66 -10.00
C LYS A 173 18.50 -16.35 -10.04
N SER A 174 17.68 -16.10 -9.02
CA SER A 174 16.36 -16.68 -8.92
C SER A 174 15.31 -15.82 -9.62
N ASN A 175 14.34 -16.48 -10.24
CA ASN A 175 13.20 -15.85 -10.89
C ASN A 175 11.92 -16.43 -10.28
N MET A 176 11.25 -15.65 -9.44
CA MET A 176 10.05 -16.09 -8.71
C MET A 176 8.86 -16.46 -9.62
N LYS A 177 8.93 -16.18 -10.93
CA LYS A 177 7.92 -16.66 -11.89
C LYS A 177 8.12 -18.11 -12.31
N THR A 178 9.21 -18.75 -11.86
CA THR A 178 9.54 -20.16 -12.15
C THR A 178 9.33 -21.04 -10.92
N VAL A 179 8.91 -22.29 -11.15
CA VAL A 179 8.66 -23.27 -10.07
C VAL A 179 9.92 -23.57 -9.28
N GLN A 180 11.06 -23.66 -9.96
CA GLN A 180 12.33 -23.99 -9.32
C GLN A 180 12.68 -22.98 -8.23
N SER A 181 12.50 -21.69 -8.52
CA SER A 181 12.78 -20.62 -7.58
C SER A 181 11.78 -20.60 -6.41
N LEU A 182 10.49 -20.86 -6.67
CA LEU A 182 9.50 -20.97 -5.60
C LEU A 182 9.81 -22.15 -4.66
N ARG A 183 10.16 -23.31 -5.21
CA ARG A 183 10.56 -24.49 -4.44
C ARG A 183 11.81 -24.27 -3.59
N HIS A 184 12.73 -23.41 -4.02
CA HIS A 184 13.86 -23.02 -3.17
C HIS A 184 13.38 -22.32 -1.90
N VAL A 185 12.48 -21.34 -2.03
CA VAL A 185 11.86 -20.65 -0.87
C VAL A 185 11.17 -21.66 0.04
N GLU A 186 10.38 -22.57 -0.53
CA GLU A 186 9.67 -23.60 0.24
C GLU A 186 10.63 -24.49 1.04
N LYS A 187 11.65 -25.01 0.36
CA LYS A 187 12.66 -25.87 0.97
C LYS A 187 13.42 -25.16 2.09
N PHE A 188 13.76 -23.89 1.89
CA PHE A 188 14.43 -23.09 2.91
C PHE A 188 13.55 -22.89 4.15
N LEU A 189 12.27 -22.55 3.97
CA LEU A 189 11.36 -22.36 5.08
C LEU A 189 11.16 -23.67 5.86
N GLU A 190 11.05 -24.82 5.18
CA GLU A 190 10.91 -26.11 5.87
C GLU A 190 12.17 -26.49 6.66
N VAL A 191 13.37 -26.25 6.10
CA VAL A 191 14.64 -26.43 6.82
C VAL A 191 14.71 -25.50 8.03
N TYR A 192 14.32 -24.23 7.86
CA TYR A 192 14.40 -23.26 8.94
C TYR A 192 13.41 -23.57 10.06
N LYS A 193 12.17 -23.92 9.72
CA LYS A 193 11.17 -24.43 10.67
C LYS A 193 11.70 -25.63 11.44
N SER A 194 12.34 -26.59 10.77
CA SER A 194 12.93 -27.76 11.41
C SER A 194 14.04 -27.38 12.40
N ASN A 195 14.86 -26.37 12.09
CA ASN A 195 15.91 -25.90 12.99
C ASN A 195 15.33 -25.18 14.22
N VAL A 196 14.33 -24.32 14.02
CA VAL A 196 13.65 -23.61 15.12
C VAL A 196 12.90 -24.60 16.01
N ALA A 197 12.21 -25.57 15.43
CA ALA A 197 11.47 -26.59 16.16
C ALA A 197 12.39 -27.46 17.03
N LYS A 198 13.56 -27.86 16.54
CA LYS A 198 14.58 -28.59 17.32
C LYS A 198 15.12 -27.79 18.51
N THR A 199 15.25 -26.47 18.37
CA THR A 199 15.73 -25.60 19.46
C THR A 199 14.66 -25.37 20.52
N LEU A 200 13.38 -25.26 20.10
CA LEU A 200 12.27 -24.91 20.99
C LEU A 200 11.54 -26.12 21.60
N LEU A 201 11.47 -27.25 20.90
CA LEU A 201 10.61 -28.38 21.25
C LEU A 201 11.41 -29.65 21.53
N SER A 202 10.98 -30.38 22.56
CA SER A 202 11.46 -31.73 22.88
C SER A 202 10.79 -32.81 22.01
N LYS A 203 9.56 -32.56 21.53
CA LYS A 203 8.75 -33.42 20.64
C LYS A 203 7.82 -32.59 19.75
N GLU A 204 7.74 -32.94 18.46
CA GLU A 204 6.95 -32.21 17.46
C GLU A 204 5.58 -32.84 17.15
N ILE A 205 5.41 -34.12 17.50
CA ILE A 205 4.23 -34.92 17.17
C ILE A 205 3.53 -35.46 18.41
N CYS A 206 2.21 -35.61 18.30
CA CYS A 206 1.39 -36.27 19.30
C CYS A 206 1.75 -37.74 19.37
N VAL A 207 2.14 -38.20 20.56
CA VAL A 207 2.55 -39.60 20.74
C VAL A 207 1.39 -40.61 20.56
N HIS A 208 0.15 -40.15 20.46
CA HIS A 208 -1.03 -41.01 20.28
C HIS A 208 -1.57 -41.04 18.86
N CYS A 209 -1.78 -39.88 18.22
CA CYS A 209 -2.31 -39.82 16.86
C CYS A 209 -1.22 -39.65 15.80
N GLU A 210 0.05 -39.56 16.22
CA GLU A 210 1.24 -39.36 15.39
C GLU A 210 1.21 -38.08 14.52
N SER A 211 0.19 -37.24 14.71
CA SER A 211 0.01 -36.00 13.97
C SER A 211 0.76 -34.85 14.66
N PRO A 212 1.21 -33.83 13.90
CA PRO A 212 1.77 -32.60 14.45
C PRO A 212 0.79 -31.92 15.42
N PHE A 213 1.33 -31.23 16.43
CA PHE A 213 0.48 -30.50 17.38
C PHE A 213 -0.15 -29.26 16.74
N LYS A 214 -1.44 -29.33 16.40
CA LYS A 214 -2.23 -28.18 15.89
C LYS A 214 -2.53 -27.09 16.95
N ALA A 215 -2.50 -27.48 18.23
CA ALA A 215 -2.80 -26.62 19.37
C ALA A 215 -1.91 -26.99 20.56
N ASN A 216 -1.91 -26.15 21.61
CA ASN A 216 -1.10 -26.35 22.81
C ASN A 216 -1.19 -27.80 23.32
N PRO A 217 -0.08 -28.56 23.25
CA PRO A 217 -0.09 -29.95 23.68
C PRO A 217 -0.15 -30.07 25.19
N VAL A 218 -0.46 -31.29 25.62
CA VAL A 218 -0.72 -31.60 27.01
C VAL A 218 0.16 -32.77 27.44
N SER A 219 1.02 -32.50 28.42
CA SER A 219 1.80 -33.50 29.12
C SER A 219 0.94 -34.12 30.20
N LEU A 220 0.72 -35.42 30.08
CA LEU A 220 0.02 -36.21 31.09
C LEU A 220 0.92 -36.40 32.33
N PRO A 221 0.38 -36.81 33.49
CA PRO A 221 1.20 -37.10 34.68
C PRO A 221 2.27 -38.18 34.47
N CYS A 222 2.09 -39.05 33.47
CA CYS A 222 3.09 -40.03 33.01
C CYS A 222 4.15 -39.45 32.05
N LYS A 223 4.18 -38.13 31.85
CA LYS A 223 5.07 -37.36 30.95
C LYS A 223 4.88 -37.58 29.45
N HIS A 224 3.84 -38.29 29.03
CA HIS A 224 3.49 -38.40 27.61
C HIS A 224 2.79 -37.14 27.12
N ILE A 225 3.29 -36.56 26.02
CA ILE A 225 2.76 -35.33 25.40
C ILE A 225 1.77 -35.68 24.29
N ILE A 226 0.49 -35.35 24.49
CA ILE A 226 -0.60 -35.63 23.55
C ILE A 226 -1.33 -34.35 23.12
N CYS A 227 -2.04 -34.39 21.98
CA CYS A 227 -2.83 -33.25 21.51
C CYS A 227 -4.16 -33.13 22.30
N ARG A 228 -4.78 -31.94 22.27
CA ARG A 228 -6.06 -31.69 22.97
C ARG A 228 -7.20 -32.62 22.53
N ASN A 229 -7.23 -33.00 21.25
CA ASN A 229 -8.25 -33.92 20.75
C ASN A 229 -8.05 -35.33 21.33
N CYS A 230 -6.81 -35.81 21.40
CA CYS A 230 -6.48 -37.08 22.08
C CYS A 230 -6.75 -37.02 23.58
N LEU A 231 -6.55 -35.87 24.23
CA LEU A 231 -6.92 -35.68 25.63
C LEU A 231 -8.43 -35.76 25.84
N ARG A 232 -9.22 -35.05 25.02
CA ARG A 232 -10.69 -35.12 25.05
C ARG A 232 -11.17 -36.56 24.85
N TYR A 233 -10.56 -37.28 23.91
CA TYR A 233 -10.85 -38.69 23.69
C TYR A 233 -10.52 -39.56 24.92
N ALA A 234 -9.36 -39.35 25.54
CA ALA A 234 -8.96 -40.04 26.76
C ALA A 234 -9.88 -39.73 27.96
N MET A 235 -10.42 -38.51 28.05
CA MET A 235 -11.34 -38.07 29.10
C MET A 235 -12.78 -38.59 28.95
N ARG A 236 -13.22 -38.94 27.72
CA ARG A 236 -14.57 -39.48 27.48
C ARG A 236 -14.76 -40.91 28.00
N ARG A 237 -13.69 -41.59 28.38
CA ARG A 237 -13.74 -42.95 28.95
C ARG A 237 -14.19 -42.90 30.41
N THR A 238 -14.72 -44.01 30.92
CA THR A 238 -15.16 -44.17 32.32
C THR A 238 -14.05 -43.86 33.34
N GLN A 239 -12.78 -44.03 32.96
CA GLN A 239 -11.61 -43.53 33.68
C GLN A 239 -10.66 -42.82 32.73
N ALA A 240 -10.22 -41.62 33.12
CA ALA A 240 -9.23 -40.85 32.37
C ALA A 240 -7.87 -41.57 32.44
N THR A 241 -7.45 -42.15 31.32
CA THR A 241 -6.26 -42.99 31.18
C THR A 241 -5.37 -42.51 30.05
N CYS A 242 -4.06 -42.57 30.24
CA CYS A 242 -3.13 -42.28 29.16
C CYS A 242 -3.34 -43.29 28.02
N PRO A 243 -3.53 -42.85 26.77
CA PRO A 243 -3.85 -43.79 25.71
C PRO A 243 -2.65 -44.63 25.24
N LEU A 244 -1.43 -44.32 25.71
CA LEU A 244 -0.23 -45.13 25.48
C LEU A 244 0.08 -46.11 26.62
N CYS A 245 0.25 -45.59 27.84
CA CYS A 245 0.72 -46.38 28.98
C CYS A 245 -0.40 -46.76 29.96
N GLN A 246 -1.65 -46.40 29.66
CA GLN A 246 -2.84 -46.67 30.47
C GLN A 246 -2.80 -46.11 31.90
N HIS A 247 -1.84 -45.24 32.21
CA HIS A 247 -1.74 -44.57 33.50
C HIS A 247 -3.02 -43.78 33.80
N ILE A 248 -3.66 -44.07 34.92
CA ILE A 248 -4.88 -43.41 35.38
C ILE A 248 -4.50 -42.04 35.95
N PHE A 249 -5.18 -40.98 35.51
CA PHE A 249 -4.96 -39.63 36.02
C PHE A 249 -6.28 -38.96 36.42
N LYS A 250 -6.20 -37.98 37.33
CA LYS A 250 -7.37 -37.17 37.72
C LYS A 250 -7.65 -36.12 36.63
N PRO A 251 -8.92 -35.79 36.32
CA PRO A 251 -9.26 -34.77 35.32
C PRO A 251 -8.62 -33.40 35.60
N ASP A 252 -8.49 -33.02 36.87
CA ASP A 252 -8.00 -31.71 37.33
C ASP A 252 -6.48 -31.70 37.60
N PHE A 253 -5.69 -32.45 36.84
CA PHE A 253 -4.24 -32.47 37.03
C PHE A 253 -3.62 -31.12 36.66
N LYS A 254 -2.68 -30.64 37.50
CA LYS A 254 -1.92 -29.42 37.20
C LYS A 254 -0.96 -29.70 36.05
N GLN A 255 -1.12 -28.93 34.97
CA GLN A 255 -0.27 -29.02 33.79
C GLN A 255 0.98 -28.17 34.02
N ASP A 256 2.10 -28.82 34.31
CA ASP A 256 3.40 -28.16 34.43
C ASP A 256 4.05 -28.03 33.04
N LEU A 257 3.56 -27.05 32.26
CA LEU A 257 3.95 -26.84 30.86
C LEU A 257 4.02 -25.36 30.47
N GLN A 258 4.22 -24.42 31.40
CA GLN A 258 4.30 -23.00 31.02
C GLN A 258 5.40 -22.76 29.98
N GLY A 259 6.61 -23.28 30.19
CA GLY A 259 7.71 -23.16 29.23
C GLY A 259 7.43 -23.83 27.88
N GLU A 260 6.93 -25.08 27.85
CA GLU A 260 6.61 -25.73 26.57
C GLU A 260 5.47 -25.02 25.83
N ARG A 261 4.45 -24.51 26.54
CA ARG A 261 3.36 -23.73 25.92
C ARG A 261 3.86 -22.45 25.28
N GLU A 262 4.77 -21.75 25.95
CA GLU A 262 5.44 -20.59 25.40
C GLU A 262 6.26 -20.97 24.15
N ASN A 263 6.97 -22.09 24.18
CA ASN A 263 7.73 -22.60 23.02
C ASN A 263 6.82 -22.96 21.83
N TYR A 264 5.70 -23.65 22.05
CA TYR A 264 4.72 -23.94 20.99
C TYR A 264 4.07 -22.67 20.44
N LYS A 265 3.77 -21.69 21.31
CA LYS A 265 3.26 -20.39 20.87
C LYS A 265 4.30 -19.68 20.01
N SER A 266 5.55 -19.61 20.45
CA SER A 266 6.66 -19.02 19.70
C SER A 266 6.88 -19.70 18.35
N LEU A 267 6.77 -21.03 18.28
CA LEU A 267 6.85 -21.77 17.01
C LEU A 267 5.66 -21.44 16.09
N LYS A 268 4.44 -21.34 16.64
CA LYS A 268 3.26 -20.93 15.88
C LYS A 268 3.39 -19.50 15.35
N ASP A 269 3.85 -18.58 16.19
CA ASP A 269 4.08 -17.18 15.82
C ASP A 269 5.17 -17.09 14.74
N PHE A 270 6.22 -17.91 14.83
CA PHE A 270 7.25 -18.05 13.79
C PHE A 270 6.67 -18.55 12.47
N MET A 271 5.87 -19.63 12.49
CA MET A 271 5.23 -20.14 11.26
C MET A 271 4.28 -19.10 10.64
N GLY A 272 3.56 -18.33 11.46
CA GLY A 272 2.74 -17.20 11.00
C GLY A 272 3.57 -16.14 10.27
N ARG A 273 4.73 -15.78 10.82
CA ARG A 273 5.69 -14.85 10.19
C ARG A 273 6.23 -15.38 8.86
N CYS A 274 6.60 -16.66 8.79
CA CYS A 274 7.04 -17.30 7.54
C CYS A 274 5.93 -17.34 6.48
N ASN A 275 4.67 -17.55 6.88
CA ASN A 275 3.54 -17.48 5.96
C ASN A 275 3.36 -16.05 5.43
N SER A 276 3.40 -15.02 6.28
CA SER A 276 3.36 -13.62 5.81
C SER A 276 4.47 -13.31 4.81
N PHE A 277 5.70 -13.74 5.11
CA PHE A 277 6.83 -13.63 4.18
C PHE A 277 6.55 -14.30 2.83
N PHE A 278 6.07 -15.54 2.83
CA PHE A 278 5.78 -16.27 1.60
C PHE A 278 4.66 -15.61 0.78
N MET A 279 3.59 -15.17 1.44
CA MET A 279 2.48 -14.47 0.80
C MET A 279 2.94 -13.19 0.11
N ASP A 280 3.82 -12.43 0.76
CA ASP A 280 4.38 -11.21 0.19
C ASP A 280 5.35 -11.49 -0.97
N VAL A 281 6.13 -12.57 -0.91
CA VAL A 281 6.95 -13.04 -2.05
C VAL A 281 6.06 -13.40 -3.24
N VAL A 282 5.01 -14.19 -3.03
CA VAL A 282 4.05 -14.58 -4.09
C VAL A 282 3.39 -13.33 -4.69
N SER A 283 2.93 -12.43 -3.83
CA SER A 283 2.26 -11.19 -4.22
C SER A 283 3.16 -10.25 -5.02
N GLN A 284 4.36 -9.95 -4.50
CA GLN A 284 5.23 -8.90 -5.04
C GLN A 284 6.13 -9.39 -6.18
N LEU A 285 6.44 -10.70 -6.25
CA LEU A 285 7.43 -11.23 -7.20
C LEU A 285 6.84 -12.26 -8.19
N CYS A 286 6.01 -13.21 -7.75
CA CYS A 286 5.41 -14.19 -8.67
C CYS A 286 4.39 -13.54 -9.62
N PHE A 287 3.46 -12.75 -9.06
CA PHE A 287 2.42 -12.03 -9.81
C PHE A 287 2.80 -10.60 -10.18
N ALA A 288 4.10 -10.28 -10.13
CA ALA A 288 4.60 -8.94 -10.42
C ALA A 288 4.19 -8.46 -11.82
N LYS A 289 3.86 -7.17 -11.93
CA LYS A 289 3.69 -6.43 -13.21
C LYS A 289 2.53 -6.96 -14.08
N GLY A 290 1.50 -7.51 -13.47
CA GLY A 290 0.29 -7.96 -14.19
C GLY A 290 0.54 -9.11 -15.18
N LYS A 291 1.70 -9.78 -15.13
CA LYS A 291 2.00 -10.96 -15.95
C LYS A 291 1.97 -12.20 -15.06
N PRO A 292 1.20 -13.24 -15.40
CA PRO A 292 1.13 -14.45 -14.58
C PRO A 292 2.50 -15.16 -14.54
N PRO A 293 2.81 -15.90 -13.45
CA PRO A 293 3.95 -16.80 -13.42
C PRO A 293 3.70 -18.03 -14.32
N THR A 294 4.66 -18.94 -14.43
CA THR A 294 4.46 -20.15 -15.26
C THR A 294 3.29 -20.99 -14.75
N SER A 295 2.61 -21.70 -15.67
CA SER A 295 1.46 -22.54 -15.33
C SER A 295 1.71 -23.48 -14.15
N ASP A 296 2.91 -24.06 -14.09
CA ASP A 296 3.31 -24.95 -13.01
C ASP A 296 3.43 -24.24 -11.63
N VAL A 297 3.79 -22.94 -11.59
CA VAL A 297 3.80 -22.17 -10.34
C VAL A 297 2.39 -21.98 -9.82
N VAL A 298 1.46 -21.60 -10.71
CA VAL A 298 0.05 -21.43 -10.33
C VAL A 298 -0.53 -22.75 -9.82
N LYS A 299 -0.21 -23.88 -10.46
CA LYS A 299 -0.62 -25.21 -9.99
C LYS A 299 -0.05 -25.54 -8.61
N THR A 300 1.24 -25.26 -8.36
CA THR A 300 1.85 -25.44 -7.03
C THR A 300 1.13 -24.59 -5.98
N LEU A 301 0.88 -23.30 -6.26
CA LEU A 301 0.17 -22.40 -5.35
C LEU A 301 -1.29 -22.85 -5.09
N LEU A 302 -2.00 -23.32 -6.11
CA LEU A 302 -3.35 -23.90 -5.94
C LEU A 302 -3.30 -25.17 -5.09
N GLY A 303 -2.28 -26.01 -5.28
CA GLY A 303 -2.05 -27.22 -4.48
C GLY A 303 -1.83 -26.93 -2.99
N HIS A 304 -1.23 -25.81 -2.64
CA HIS A 304 -1.12 -25.37 -1.24
C HIS A 304 -2.45 -24.90 -0.64
N ILE A 305 -3.45 -24.57 -1.46
CA ILE A 305 -4.77 -24.15 -0.97
C ILE A 305 -5.69 -25.36 -0.79
N THR A 306 -5.63 -26.36 -1.67
CA THR A 306 -6.56 -27.49 -1.66
C THR A 306 -5.85 -28.81 -1.42
N VAL A 307 -6.16 -29.45 -0.29
CA VAL A 307 -5.64 -30.77 0.07
C VAL A 307 -6.76 -31.79 -0.05
N LYS A 308 -6.60 -32.79 -0.91
CA LYS A 308 -7.49 -33.97 -0.98
C LYS A 308 -7.04 -34.99 0.06
N THR A 309 -7.96 -35.42 0.92
CA THR A 309 -7.69 -36.49 1.91
C THR A 309 -7.96 -37.87 1.31
N ASP A 310 -7.47 -38.94 1.95
CA ASP A 310 -7.69 -40.34 1.54
C ASP A 310 -9.18 -40.75 1.45
N GLN A 311 -10.10 -39.91 1.93
CA GLN A 311 -11.56 -40.10 1.86
C GLN A 311 -12.22 -39.25 0.74
N ASP A 312 -11.45 -38.70 -0.20
CA ASP A 312 -11.91 -37.80 -1.28
C ASP A 312 -12.57 -36.49 -0.79
N ILE A 313 -12.40 -36.14 0.49
CA ILE A 313 -12.85 -34.85 1.04
C ILE A 313 -11.73 -33.82 0.80
N THR A 314 -12.08 -32.70 0.17
CA THR A 314 -11.15 -31.62 -0.16
C THR A 314 -11.21 -30.53 0.90
N PHE A 315 -10.13 -30.40 1.69
CA PHE A 315 -10.02 -29.32 2.67
C PHE A 315 -9.26 -28.13 2.09
N SER A 316 -9.63 -26.93 2.53
CA SER A 316 -8.76 -25.78 2.36
C SER A 316 -7.65 -25.78 3.40
N GLN A 317 -6.47 -25.35 2.99
CA GLN A 317 -5.39 -24.96 3.88
C GLN A 317 -5.15 -23.46 3.73
N ASP A 318 -4.74 -22.77 4.81
CA ASP A 318 -4.08 -21.47 4.66
C ASP A 318 -3.00 -21.62 3.58
N LEU A 319 -2.78 -20.60 2.73
CA LEU A 319 -1.69 -20.66 1.74
C LEU A 319 -0.37 -20.61 2.52
N THR A 320 0.01 -21.75 3.06
CA THR A 320 1.13 -21.97 3.95
C THR A 320 2.10 -22.89 3.26
N VAL A 321 3.36 -22.61 3.50
CA VAL A 321 4.47 -23.41 2.99
C VAL A 321 4.62 -24.72 3.78
N PHE A 322 3.96 -24.81 4.94
CA PHE A 322 4.10 -25.93 5.88
C PHE A 322 2.90 -26.87 5.81
N ASP A 323 3.15 -28.17 5.62
CA ASP A 323 2.11 -29.20 5.66
C ASP A 323 1.47 -29.33 7.06
N GLY A 324 0.14 -29.52 7.10
CA GLY A 324 -0.57 -29.96 8.31
C GLY A 324 -1.44 -28.94 9.06
N CYS A 325 -1.49 -27.68 8.60
CA CYS A 325 -2.41 -26.66 9.15
C CYS A 325 -3.78 -26.68 8.45
N LEU A 326 -4.40 -27.87 8.33
CA LEU A 326 -5.75 -27.99 7.74
C LEU A 326 -6.76 -27.21 8.59
N ASP A 327 -7.56 -26.38 7.93
CA ASP A 327 -8.68 -25.70 8.55
C ASP A 327 -9.68 -26.75 9.09
N GLU A 328 -10.22 -26.53 10.29
CA GLU A 328 -11.28 -27.39 10.84
C GLU A 328 -12.58 -27.28 10.02
N ILE A 329 -12.69 -26.26 9.17
CA ILE A 329 -13.82 -25.95 8.28
C ILE A 329 -13.24 -25.63 6.89
N PRO A 330 -13.74 -26.21 5.79
CA PRO A 330 -13.30 -25.85 4.44
C PRO A 330 -13.66 -24.38 4.11
N VAL A 331 -12.68 -23.59 3.69
CA VAL A 331 -12.75 -22.14 3.41
C VAL A 331 -12.14 -21.85 2.04
N VAL A 332 -12.92 -21.23 1.14
CA VAL A 332 -12.38 -20.72 -0.13
C VAL A 332 -11.71 -19.36 0.10
N ARG A 333 -10.42 -19.24 -0.25
CA ARG A 333 -9.63 -18.00 -0.07
C ARG A 333 -9.49 -17.21 -1.38
N SER A 334 -9.74 -15.91 -1.34
CA SER A 334 -9.74 -15.02 -2.52
C SER A 334 -8.38 -14.46 -2.94
N PHE A 335 -7.30 -14.70 -2.20
CA PHE A 335 -5.99 -14.11 -2.49
C PHE A 335 -5.47 -14.47 -3.91
N LEU A 336 -5.40 -15.75 -4.26
CA LEU A 336 -4.96 -16.16 -5.60
C LEU A 336 -5.95 -15.74 -6.68
N LEU A 337 -7.25 -15.75 -6.38
CA LEU A 337 -8.28 -15.27 -7.29
C LEU A 337 -8.05 -13.80 -7.67
N GLN A 338 -7.84 -12.94 -6.67
CA GLN A 338 -7.54 -11.52 -6.87
C GLN A 338 -6.25 -11.34 -7.69
N ARG A 339 -5.19 -12.10 -7.38
CA ARG A 339 -3.93 -12.02 -8.13
C ARG A 339 -4.08 -12.46 -9.58
N LEU A 340 -4.82 -13.55 -9.84
CA LEU A 340 -5.08 -14.02 -11.21
C LEU A 340 -5.93 -13.03 -12.00
N MET A 341 -7.00 -12.47 -11.40
CA MET A 341 -7.85 -11.46 -12.03
C MET A 341 -7.10 -10.17 -12.39
N GLN A 342 -6.09 -9.80 -11.59
CA GLN A 342 -5.24 -8.64 -11.83
C GLN A 342 -4.13 -8.90 -12.87
N THR A 343 -4.00 -10.13 -13.39
CA THR A 343 -3.02 -10.47 -14.43
C THR A 343 -3.63 -10.61 -15.82
N SER A 344 -2.86 -10.22 -16.83
CA SER A 344 -3.19 -10.40 -18.24
C SER A 344 -2.27 -11.45 -18.86
N GLY A 345 -2.84 -12.48 -19.48
CA GLY A 345 -2.11 -13.51 -20.20
C GLY A 345 -3.04 -14.54 -20.84
N PRO A 346 -2.57 -15.29 -21.85
CA PRO A 346 -3.39 -16.28 -22.56
C PRO A 346 -3.84 -17.44 -21.64
N GLU A 347 -3.04 -17.77 -20.63
CA GLU A 347 -3.28 -18.90 -19.72
C GLU A 347 -4.12 -18.53 -18.47
N VAL A 348 -4.38 -17.23 -18.23
CA VAL A 348 -5.08 -16.77 -17.01
C VAL A 348 -6.48 -17.36 -16.90
N MET A 349 -7.21 -17.45 -18.02
CA MET A 349 -8.56 -18.05 -18.04
C MET A 349 -8.54 -19.53 -17.64
N GLN A 350 -7.53 -20.28 -18.07
CA GLN A 350 -7.37 -21.67 -17.68
C GLN A 350 -7.08 -21.79 -16.18
N HIS A 351 -6.25 -20.90 -15.63
CA HIS A 351 -5.96 -20.87 -14.20
C HIS A 351 -7.17 -20.51 -13.35
N LEU A 352 -7.97 -19.54 -13.78
CA LEU A 352 -9.23 -19.17 -13.12
C LEU A 352 -10.21 -20.35 -13.15
N GLN A 353 -10.30 -21.05 -14.28
CA GLN A 353 -11.14 -22.23 -14.39
C GLN A 353 -10.71 -23.32 -13.39
N THR A 354 -9.42 -23.67 -13.33
CA THR A 354 -8.92 -24.64 -12.34
C THR A 354 -9.17 -24.18 -10.90
N TYR A 355 -9.02 -22.90 -10.61
CA TYR A 355 -9.36 -22.35 -9.29
C TYR A 355 -10.84 -22.54 -8.95
N PHE A 356 -11.75 -22.26 -9.90
CA PHE A 356 -13.19 -22.41 -9.68
C PHE A 356 -13.60 -23.88 -9.51
N GLU A 357 -13.06 -24.78 -10.32
CA GLU A 357 -13.27 -26.23 -10.19
C GLU A 357 -12.86 -26.70 -8.78
N ASN A 358 -11.65 -26.32 -8.34
CA ASN A 358 -11.17 -26.64 -7.00
C ASN A 358 -12.02 -26.00 -5.88
N ALA A 359 -12.47 -24.76 -6.05
CA ALA A 359 -13.30 -24.06 -5.07
C ALA A 359 -14.69 -24.70 -4.94
N ILE A 360 -15.27 -25.14 -6.06
CA ILE A 360 -16.54 -25.88 -6.10
C ILE A 360 -16.38 -27.23 -5.39
N ASP A 361 -15.31 -27.99 -5.70
CA ASP A 361 -15.00 -29.26 -5.02
C ASP A 361 -14.93 -29.07 -3.48
N VAL A 362 -14.29 -28.00 -3.01
CA VAL A 362 -14.19 -27.66 -1.58
C VAL A 362 -15.58 -27.39 -0.98
N VAL A 363 -16.41 -26.60 -1.65
CA VAL A 363 -17.76 -26.24 -1.17
C VAL A 363 -18.68 -27.46 -1.11
N HIS A 364 -18.69 -28.28 -2.17
CA HIS A 364 -19.51 -29.49 -2.24
C HIS A 364 -19.08 -30.55 -1.24
N SER A 365 -17.78 -30.63 -0.92
CA SER A 365 -17.29 -31.58 0.07
C SER A 365 -17.70 -31.24 1.51
N ALA A 366 -18.07 -29.98 1.79
CA ALA A 366 -18.43 -29.51 3.13
C ALA A 366 -19.89 -29.81 3.49
N THR A 367 -20.83 -29.54 2.57
CA THR A 367 -22.29 -29.73 2.76
C THR A 367 -23.03 -29.68 1.41
N ASP A 368 -24.14 -30.39 1.28
CA ASP A 368 -25.01 -30.43 0.09
C ASP A 368 -25.98 -29.22 0.01
N ASP A 369 -25.62 -28.08 0.59
CA ASP A 369 -26.46 -26.88 0.70
C ASP A 369 -26.13 -25.86 -0.40
N ALA A 370 -27.12 -25.58 -1.25
CA ALA A 370 -27.05 -24.57 -2.33
C ALA A 370 -26.74 -23.14 -1.83
N SER A 371 -26.91 -22.87 -0.52
CA SER A 371 -26.59 -21.57 0.06
C SER A 371 -25.09 -21.21 0.02
N GLN A 372 -24.20 -22.21 0.03
CA GLN A 372 -22.75 -22.01 0.03
C GLN A 372 -22.20 -21.68 -1.37
N GLU A 373 -22.79 -22.23 -2.43
CA GLU A 373 -22.46 -21.86 -3.82
C GLU A 373 -22.73 -20.38 -4.09
N TYR A 374 -23.83 -19.86 -3.56
CA TYR A 374 -24.16 -18.43 -3.67
C TYR A 374 -23.09 -17.56 -3.01
N GLN A 375 -22.54 -17.97 -1.87
CA GLN A 375 -21.45 -17.25 -1.19
C GLN A 375 -20.18 -17.25 -2.03
N LEU A 376 -19.86 -18.36 -2.71
CA LEU A 376 -18.75 -18.42 -3.66
C LEU A 376 -18.97 -17.43 -4.81
N TYR A 377 -20.17 -17.37 -5.40
CA TYR A 377 -20.46 -16.40 -6.47
C TYR A 377 -20.34 -14.95 -5.99
N LEU A 378 -20.83 -14.63 -4.79
CA LEU A 378 -20.64 -13.30 -4.19
C LEU A 378 -19.16 -12.96 -3.98
N LEU A 379 -18.35 -13.91 -3.51
CA LEU A 379 -16.91 -13.72 -3.35
C LEU A 379 -16.24 -13.37 -4.70
N VAL A 380 -16.62 -14.08 -5.76
CA VAL A 380 -16.10 -13.85 -7.11
C VAL A 380 -16.51 -12.48 -7.64
N LEU A 381 -17.78 -12.11 -7.50
CA LEU A 381 -18.28 -10.79 -7.90
C LEU A 381 -17.54 -9.66 -7.17
N ASN A 382 -17.35 -9.77 -5.86
CA ASN A 382 -16.60 -8.79 -5.08
C ASN A 382 -15.14 -8.66 -5.55
N CYS A 383 -14.50 -9.77 -5.93
CA CYS A 383 -13.12 -9.73 -6.46
C CYS A 383 -13.06 -9.07 -7.85
N MET A 384 -14.08 -9.29 -8.69
CA MET A 384 -14.19 -8.65 -10.00
C MET A 384 -14.40 -7.14 -9.86
N GLU A 385 -15.32 -6.71 -8.99
CA GLU A 385 -15.58 -5.29 -8.72
C GLU A 385 -14.32 -4.58 -8.21
N ALA A 386 -13.62 -5.16 -7.23
CA ALA A 386 -12.37 -4.60 -6.72
C ALA A 386 -11.27 -4.51 -7.80
N THR A 387 -11.20 -5.49 -8.70
CA THR A 387 -10.25 -5.47 -9.82
C THR A 387 -10.62 -4.38 -10.84
N TYR A 388 -11.91 -4.23 -11.14
CA TYR A 388 -12.42 -3.19 -12.03
C TYR A 388 -12.12 -1.80 -11.48
N ASP A 389 -12.37 -1.54 -10.20
CA ASP A 389 -12.06 -0.27 -9.55
C ASP A 389 -10.57 0.07 -9.63
N CYS A 390 -9.70 -0.93 -9.37
CA CYS A 390 -8.25 -0.78 -9.48
C CYS A 390 -7.81 -0.47 -10.92
N LEU A 391 -8.37 -1.17 -11.91
CA LEU A 391 -8.10 -0.90 -13.33
C LEU A 391 -8.65 0.46 -13.77
N LEU A 392 -9.80 0.88 -13.24
CA LEU A 392 -10.38 2.20 -13.52
C LEU A 392 -9.47 3.30 -12.99
N LEU A 393 -8.88 3.14 -11.79
CA LEU A 393 -7.89 4.05 -11.23
C LEU A 393 -6.61 4.12 -12.07
N LEU A 394 -6.14 3.00 -12.61
CA LEU A 394 -4.91 2.94 -13.44
C LEU A 394 -5.12 3.45 -14.87
N LEU A 395 -6.29 3.20 -15.46
CA LEU A 395 -6.61 3.58 -16.85
C LEU A 395 -7.13 4.99 -16.98
N SER A 396 -7.76 5.50 -15.93
CA SER A 396 -8.14 6.89 -15.92
C SER A 396 -6.97 7.72 -15.44
N GLN A 397 -6.53 8.68 -16.26
CA GLN A 397 -5.89 9.90 -15.77
C GLN A 397 -6.87 10.70 -14.89
N LYS A 398 -7.67 10.04 -14.03
CA LYS A 398 -8.53 10.71 -13.08
C LYS A 398 -7.60 11.40 -12.11
N VAL A 399 -7.74 12.71 -12.11
CA VAL A 399 -7.39 13.53 -10.97
C VAL A 399 -7.92 12.84 -9.72
N GLU A 400 -7.01 12.49 -8.81
CA GLU A 400 -7.35 11.98 -7.49
C GLU A 400 -8.00 13.15 -6.73
N GLU A 401 -9.34 13.17 -6.69
CA GLU A 401 -10.14 14.25 -6.10
C GLU A 401 -10.72 13.77 -4.78
N CYS A 402 -10.59 14.56 -3.71
CA CYS A 402 -11.15 14.22 -2.41
C CYS A 402 -12.69 14.06 -2.47
N CYS A 403 -13.22 13.15 -1.66
CA CYS A 403 -14.67 12.92 -1.57
C CYS A 403 -15.41 14.24 -1.27
N ASP A 404 -16.59 14.41 -1.87
CA ASP A 404 -17.40 15.60 -1.61
C ASP A 404 -18.06 15.54 -0.23
N ARG A 405 -17.31 15.98 0.79
CA ARG A 405 -17.80 16.06 2.18
C ARG A 405 -18.82 17.18 2.37
N LEU A 406 -18.98 18.11 1.42
CA LEU A 406 -19.97 19.19 1.50
C LEU A 406 -21.40 18.68 1.30
N ALA A 407 -21.57 17.48 0.73
CA ALA A 407 -22.87 16.81 0.64
C ALA A 407 -23.51 16.53 2.01
N ALA A 408 -22.71 16.47 3.08
CA ALA A 408 -23.22 16.33 4.44
C ALA A 408 -23.77 17.64 5.04
N CYS A 409 -23.49 18.80 4.42
CA CYS A 409 -23.83 20.10 4.98
C CYS A 409 -25.31 20.46 4.85
N ASP A 410 -25.96 20.07 3.75
CA ASP A 410 -27.38 20.37 3.50
C ASP A 410 -27.97 19.35 2.51
N LEU A 411 -29.20 18.88 2.75
CA LEU A 411 -29.91 17.95 1.85
C LEU A 411 -30.13 18.55 0.46
N LYS A 412 -30.23 19.89 0.35
CA LYS A 412 -30.43 20.60 -0.92
C LYS A 412 -29.13 20.86 -1.68
N TYR A 413 -27.96 20.64 -1.06
CA TYR A 413 -26.67 20.95 -1.68
C TYR A 413 -26.48 20.24 -3.01
N CYS A 414 -26.78 18.93 -3.08
CA CYS A 414 -26.62 18.15 -4.31
C CYS A 414 -27.49 18.70 -5.45
N ASP A 415 -28.76 19.01 -5.16
CA ASP A 415 -29.70 19.58 -6.14
C ASP A 415 -29.24 20.95 -6.64
N ILE A 416 -28.80 21.83 -5.73
CA ILE A 416 -28.28 23.16 -6.05
C ILE A 416 -27.03 23.05 -6.92
N ARG A 417 -26.11 22.15 -6.56
CA ARG A 417 -24.85 21.90 -7.27
C ARG A 417 -25.12 21.41 -8.69
N GLU A 418 -25.99 20.42 -8.86
CA GLU A 418 -26.34 19.90 -10.19
C GLU A 418 -27.05 20.93 -11.07
N GLN A 419 -28.01 21.66 -10.52
CA GLN A 419 -28.74 22.68 -11.28
C GLN A 419 -27.83 23.86 -11.65
N PHE A 420 -26.94 24.28 -10.75
CA PHE A 420 -25.93 25.30 -11.04
C PHE A 420 -25.08 24.93 -12.28
N VAL A 421 -24.54 23.71 -12.31
CA VAL A 421 -23.73 23.23 -13.44
C VAL A 421 -24.54 23.18 -14.73
N LYS A 422 -25.76 22.63 -14.69
CA LYS A 422 -26.65 22.55 -15.86
C LYS A 422 -26.92 23.93 -16.46
N LEU A 423 -27.20 24.93 -15.62
CA LEU A 423 -27.52 26.29 -16.08
C LEU A 423 -26.28 27.03 -16.62
N VAL A 424 -25.11 26.84 -16.01
CA VAL A 424 -23.84 27.40 -16.50
C VAL A 424 -23.44 26.81 -17.85
N LEU A 425 -23.66 25.51 -18.05
CA LEU A 425 -23.37 24.83 -19.32
C LEU A 425 -24.33 25.23 -20.45
N ASN A 426 -25.60 25.46 -20.12
CA ASN A 426 -26.65 25.81 -21.09
C ASN A 426 -26.71 27.32 -21.42
N GLU A 427 -25.87 28.16 -20.79
CA GLU A 427 -25.78 29.62 -21.03
C GLU A 427 -27.10 30.40 -20.84
N ASN A 428 -28.05 29.82 -20.10
CA ASN A 428 -29.38 30.42 -19.91
C ASN A 428 -29.38 31.41 -18.73
N THR A 429 -29.05 32.66 -19.03
CA THR A 429 -28.89 33.73 -18.02
C THR A 429 -30.20 34.06 -17.29
N GLU A 430 -31.35 33.98 -17.95
CA GLU A 430 -32.65 34.29 -17.33
C GLU A 430 -33.11 33.19 -16.38
N GLN A 431 -32.98 31.91 -16.77
CA GLN A 431 -33.25 30.79 -15.86
C GLN A 431 -32.28 30.77 -14.68
N PHE A 432 -31.01 31.12 -14.89
CA PHE A 432 -30.03 31.25 -13.82
C PHE A 432 -30.39 32.32 -12.80
N LYS A 433 -30.87 33.49 -13.25
CA LYS A 433 -31.38 34.54 -12.34
C LYS A 433 -32.58 34.06 -11.53
N SER A 434 -33.54 33.39 -12.16
CA SER A 434 -34.71 32.81 -11.48
C SER A 434 -34.30 31.78 -10.43
N PHE A 435 -33.38 30.88 -10.78
CA PHE A 435 -32.82 29.87 -9.89
C PHE A 435 -32.12 30.49 -8.67
N LEU A 436 -31.31 31.53 -8.87
CA LEU A 436 -30.67 32.23 -7.75
C LEU A 436 -31.67 32.91 -6.82
N MET A 437 -32.70 33.56 -7.38
CA MET A 437 -33.76 34.17 -6.57
C MET A 437 -34.55 33.12 -5.76
N GLU A 438 -34.71 31.93 -6.30
CA GLU A 438 -35.40 30.83 -5.60
C GLU A 438 -34.54 30.25 -4.48
N ILE A 439 -33.22 30.11 -4.67
CA ILE A 439 -32.34 29.47 -3.70
C ILE A 439 -31.92 30.42 -2.60
N ILE A 440 -31.45 31.62 -2.94
CA ILE A 440 -30.82 32.55 -2.00
C ILE A 440 -31.91 33.29 -1.23
N LYS A 441 -32.43 32.65 -0.18
CA LYS A 441 -33.48 33.22 0.70
C LYS A 441 -32.91 33.75 2.01
N ASP A 442 -31.80 33.17 2.46
CA ASP A 442 -31.13 33.50 3.71
C ASP A 442 -29.62 33.25 3.60
N TRP A 443 -28.89 33.58 4.67
CA TRP A 443 -27.43 33.41 4.68
C TRP A 443 -27.00 31.94 4.54
N ARG A 444 -27.81 30.97 5.00
CA ARG A 444 -27.48 29.53 4.94
C ARG A 444 -27.54 29.02 3.51
N SER A 445 -28.64 29.30 2.82
CA SER A 445 -28.81 28.95 1.41
C SER A 445 -27.78 29.64 0.51
N GLU A 446 -27.41 30.89 0.83
CA GLU A 446 -26.30 31.57 0.16
C GLU A 446 -24.95 30.88 0.42
N SER A 447 -24.68 30.45 1.65
CA SER A 447 -23.48 29.68 1.99
C SER A 447 -23.42 28.36 1.22
N VAL A 448 -24.52 27.60 1.17
CA VAL A 448 -24.60 26.34 0.41
C VAL A 448 -24.31 26.58 -1.08
N PHE A 449 -24.81 27.68 -1.64
CA PHE A 449 -24.51 28.06 -3.03
C PHE A 449 -23.02 28.34 -3.26
N TYR A 450 -22.33 29.01 -2.34
CA TYR A 450 -20.88 29.26 -2.46
C TYR A 450 -20.06 27.96 -2.39
N LEU A 451 -20.50 27.01 -1.57
CA LEU A 451 -19.90 25.68 -1.49
C LEU A 451 -20.07 24.91 -2.81
N ALA A 452 -21.24 25.02 -3.45
CA ALA A 452 -21.47 24.44 -4.77
C ALA A 452 -20.55 25.05 -5.84
N ILE A 453 -20.34 26.38 -5.83
CA ILE A 453 -19.36 27.04 -6.71
C ILE A 453 -17.96 26.49 -6.48
N TYR A 454 -17.54 26.36 -5.21
CA TYR A 454 -16.22 25.83 -4.88
C TYR A 454 -16.01 24.42 -5.44
N ARG A 455 -17.00 23.53 -5.25
CA ARG A 455 -16.90 22.15 -5.72
C ARG A 455 -16.88 22.05 -7.24
N GLU A 456 -17.71 22.81 -7.93
CA GLU A 456 -17.91 22.64 -9.37
C GLU A 456 -16.94 23.46 -10.22
N ILE A 457 -16.42 24.56 -9.69
CA ILE A 457 -15.50 25.43 -10.40
C ILE A 457 -14.10 25.37 -9.80
N THR A 458 -13.94 25.65 -8.50
CA THR A 458 -12.62 25.77 -7.87
C THR A 458 -11.86 24.45 -7.81
N MET A 459 -12.52 23.35 -7.42
CA MET A 459 -11.88 22.02 -7.37
C MET A 459 -11.46 21.50 -8.76
N LYS A 460 -12.00 22.05 -9.85
CA LYS A 460 -11.62 21.66 -11.21
C LYS A 460 -10.25 22.18 -11.65
N TRP A 461 -9.63 23.03 -10.85
CA TRP A 461 -8.22 23.41 -11.01
C TRP A 461 -7.24 22.28 -10.68
N LEU A 462 -7.71 21.15 -10.14
CA LEU A 462 -6.91 19.93 -10.02
C LEU A 462 -6.58 19.30 -11.39
N GLN A 463 -7.31 19.65 -12.46
CA GLN A 463 -7.04 19.13 -13.81
C GLN A 463 -5.90 19.93 -14.45
N LYS A 464 -4.89 19.24 -15.03
CA LYS A 464 -3.85 19.89 -15.86
C LYS A 464 -4.50 20.49 -17.12
N GLU A 465 -4.00 21.64 -17.58
CA GLU A 465 -4.57 22.41 -18.69
C GLU A 465 -4.88 21.52 -19.92
N GLY A 466 -6.11 21.58 -20.44
CA GLY A 466 -6.51 20.80 -21.62
C GLY A 466 -7.95 20.29 -21.66
N ASN A 467 -8.75 20.44 -20.59
CA ASN A 467 -10.16 20.05 -20.63
C ASN A 467 -11.03 21.24 -21.07
N SER A 468 -11.45 21.26 -22.34
CA SER A 468 -12.28 22.34 -22.90
C SER A 468 -13.64 22.50 -22.18
N PHE A 469 -14.10 21.46 -21.48
CA PHE A 469 -15.33 21.45 -20.70
C PHE A 469 -15.28 22.40 -19.49
N THR A 470 -14.17 22.44 -18.76
CA THR A 470 -14.03 23.25 -17.53
C THR A 470 -13.76 24.72 -17.84
N GLU A 471 -13.02 25.04 -18.91
CA GLU A 471 -12.78 26.43 -19.32
C GLU A 471 -14.05 27.14 -19.79
N LYS A 472 -14.91 26.46 -20.56
CA LYS A 472 -16.19 27.03 -20.99
C LYS A 472 -17.12 27.30 -19.79
N ALA A 473 -17.21 26.35 -18.86
CA ALA A 473 -18.04 26.50 -17.65
C ALA A 473 -17.51 27.63 -16.75
N LYS A 474 -16.19 27.76 -16.57
CA LYS A 474 -15.57 28.87 -15.81
C LYS A 474 -15.92 30.23 -16.41
N LEU A 475 -15.73 30.41 -17.72
CA LEU A 475 -15.98 31.69 -18.40
C LEU A 475 -17.47 32.06 -18.34
N ASN A 476 -18.35 31.08 -18.56
CA ASN A 476 -19.81 31.27 -18.46
C ASN A 476 -20.24 31.63 -17.04
N ALA A 477 -19.75 30.90 -16.03
CA ALA A 477 -20.03 31.19 -14.62
C ALA A 477 -19.57 32.60 -14.24
N LEU A 478 -18.36 33.00 -14.64
CA LEU A 478 -17.83 34.36 -14.42
C LEU A 478 -18.74 35.43 -15.02
N LYS A 479 -19.15 35.26 -16.29
CA LYS A 479 -20.06 36.19 -16.96
C LYS A 479 -21.40 36.28 -16.22
N MET A 480 -22.06 35.15 -16.00
CA MET A 480 -23.41 35.09 -15.41
C MET A 480 -23.45 35.60 -13.97
N LEU A 481 -22.45 35.25 -13.13
CA LEU A 481 -22.38 35.69 -11.74
C LEU A 481 -21.99 37.16 -11.60
N SER A 482 -21.16 37.70 -12.51
CA SER A 482 -20.78 39.13 -12.49
C SER A 482 -21.98 40.06 -12.73
N GLU A 483 -22.89 39.65 -13.62
CA GLU A 483 -24.10 40.38 -14.00
C GLU A 483 -25.24 40.27 -12.96
N CYS A 484 -25.14 39.32 -12.02
CA CYS A 484 -26.14 39.12 -10.98
C CYS A 484 -26.06 40.21 -9.90
N LYS A 485 -27.17 40.94 -9.69
CA LYS A 485 -27.30 41.97 -8.65
C LYS A 485 -27.66 41.42 -7.26
N HIS A 486 -28.12 40.17 -7.19
CA HIS A 486 -28.64 39.55 -5.96
C HIS A 486 -27.57 38.99 -5.02
N LEU A 487 -26.32 38.90 -5.48
CA LEU A 487 -25.20 38.43 -4.66
C LEU A 487 -24.63 39.60 -3.85
N ILE A 488 -24.67 39.47 -2.52
CA ILE A 488 -24.31 40.54 -1.59
C ILE A 488 -22.78 40.75 -1.55
N GLU A 489 -22.00 39.67 -1.68
CA GLU A 489 -20.53 39.71 -1.66
C GLU A 489 -19.93 39.18 -2.96
N LYS A 490 -19.76 40.06 -3.95
CA LYS A 490 -19.12 39.68 -5.23
C LYS A 490 -17.65 39.29 -5.09
N ASP A 491 -16.98 39.78 -4.05
CA ASP A 491 -15.54 39.61 -3.89
C ASP A 491 -15.16 38.15 -3.56
N ILE A 492 -15.92 37.47 -2.69
CA ILE A 492 -15.71 36.05 -2.38
C ILE A 492 -16.04 35.16 -3.59
N VAL A 493 -17.12 35.47 -4.32
CA VAL A 493 -17.51 34.75 -5.54
C VAL A 493 -16.40 34.83 -6.60
N ASN A 494 -15.84 36.01 -6.83
CA ASN A 494 -14.73 36.18 -7.77
C ASN A 494 -13.49 35.37 -7.33
N ARG A 495 -13.18 35.34 -6.03
CA ARG A 495 -12.05 34.56 -5.51
C ARG A 495 -12.27 33.05 -5.63
N LEU A 496 -13.50 32.57 -5.45
CA LEU A 496 -13.87 31.16 -5.67
C LEU A 496 -13.66 30.79 -7.15
N LEU A 497 -14.21 31.58 -8.07
CA LEU A 497 -14.13 31.31 -9.51
C LEU A 497 -12.69 31.33 -10.06
N THR A 498 -11.84 32.20 -9.49
CA THR A 498 -10.45 32.37 -9.92
C THR A 498 -9.44 31.54 -9.12
N ASN A 499 -9.89 30.71 -8.17
CA ASN A 499 -9.01 29.94 -7.27
C ASN A 499 -7.99 30.81 -6.51
N THR A 500 -8.45 31.96 -6.01
CA THR A 500 -7.63 32.95 -5.27
C THR A 500 -8.16 33.24 -3.86
N VAL A 501 -8.91 32.29 -3.28
CA VAL A 501 -9.47 32.42 -1.93
C VAL A 501 -8.34 32.62 -0.90
N TRP A 502 -7.28 31.82 -0.99
CA TRP A 502 -6.20 31.78 0.00
C TRP A 502 -4.99 32.63 -0.41
N LYS A 503 -5.18 33.95 -0.51
CA LYS A 503 -4.14 34.90 -0.98
C LYS A 503 -2.78 34.75 -0.26
N ASN A 504 -2.79 34.68 1.07
CA ASN A 504 -1.57 34.60 1.88
C ASN A 504 -1.13 33.14 2.15
N CYS A 505 -1.89 32.16 1.66
CA CYS A 505 -1.64 30.73 1.87
C CYS A 505 -1.86 29.99 0.54
N SER A 506 -1.04 30.30 -0.47
CA SER A 506 -1.21 29.79 -1.83
C SER A 506 -1.18 28.26 -1.93
N PHE A 507 -0.56 27.57 -0.97
CA PHE A 507 -0.57 26.11 -0.86
C PHE A 507 -1.96 25.50 -0.62
N LEU A 508 -2.95 26.31 -0.19
CA LEU A 508 -4.35 25.89 -0.06
C LEU A 508 -5.19 26.18 -1.32
N ASN A 509 -4.67 26.96 -2.28
CA ASN A 509 -5.33 27.11 -3.57
C ASN A 509 -5.17 25.83 -4.36
N ILE A 510 -6.24 25.44 -5.05
CA ILE A 510 -6.31 24.14 -5.72
C ILE A 510 -5.28 24.06 -6.85
N SER A 511 -4.40 23.07 -6.83
CA SER A 511 -3.43 22.84 -7.91
C SER A 511 -3.35 21.36 -8.29
N PRO A 512 -2.93 21.02 -9.53
CA PRO A 512 -2.95 19.64 -10.02
C PRO A 512 -2.10 18.64 -9.23
N ASP A 513 -1.14 19.11 -8.44
CA ASP A 513 -0.17 18.27 -7.73
C ASP A 513 -0.47 18.18 -6.22
N MET A 514 -1.65 18.60 -5.77
CA MET A 514 -2.05 18.50 -4.36
C MET A 514 -2.46 17.07 -3.97
N ASP A 515 -1.94 16.59 -2.84
CA ASP A 515 -2.35 15.33 -2.23
C ASP A 515 -3.80 15.37 -1.67
N LEU A 516 -4.40 14.19 -1.48
CA LEU A 516 -5.78 14.04 -0.99
C LEU A 516 -6.02 14.67 0.39
N HIS A 517 -5.02 14.69 1.26
CA HIS A 517 -5.13 15.26 2.60
C HIS A 517 -5.20 16.79 2.52
N THR A 518 -4.33 17.42 1.75
CA THR A 518 -4.32 18.87 1.49
C THR A 518 -5.60 19.32 0.80
N GLN A 519 -6.10 18.56 -0.17
CA GLN A 519 -7.42 18.78 -0.77
C GLN A 519 -8.55 18.75 0.26
N GLY A 520 -8.54 17.75 1.15
CA GLY A 520 -9.52 17.61 2.23
C GLY A 520 -9.47 18.76 3.23
N MET A 521 -8.27 19.23 3.59
CA MET A 521 -8.10 20.41 4.46
C MET A 521 -8.65 21.67 3.80
N ALA A 522 -8.33 21.93 2.54
CA ALA A 522 -8.85 23.09 1.81
C ALA A 522 -10.39 23.08 1.75
N LEU A 523 -11.00 21.90 1.56
CA LEU A 523 -12.45 21.72 1.57
C LEU A 523 -13.11 22.05 2.93
N LEU A 524 -12.48 21.64 4.04
CA LEU A 524 -12.99 21.95 5.38
C LEU A 524 -12.80 23.43 5.73
N LEU A 525 -11.67 24.01 5.34
CA LEU A 525 -11.36 25.41 5.58
C LEU A 525 -12.26 26.35 4.77
N ILE A 526 -12.60 26.00 3.52
CA ILE A 526 -13.54 26.82 2.74
C ILE A 526 -14.94 26.77 3.35
N HIS A 527 -15.37 25.60 3.85
CA HIS A 527 -16.62 25.47 4.57
C HIS A 527 -16.66 26.40 5.79
N LEU A 528 -15.63 26.33 6.65
CA LEU A 528 -15.52 27.21 7.81
C LEU A 528 -15.51 28.69 7.41
N LEU A 529 -14.72 29.07 6.40
CA LEU A 529 -14.62 30.44 5.92
C LEU A 529 -15.98 30.98 5.45
N VAL A 530 -16.69 30.24 4.59
CA VAL A 530 -17.99 30.64 4.05
C VAL A 530 -19.02 30.83 5.17
N ILE A 531 -19.02 29.95 6.17
CA ILE A 531 -19.91 30.06 7.33
C ILE A 531 -19.56 31.29 8.18
N LEU A 532 -18.28 31.53 8.48
CA LEU A 532 -17.84 32.66 9.30
C LEU A 532 -18.11 34.02 8.63
N LEU A 533 -18.00 34.09 7.30
CA LEU A 533 -18.32 35.30 6.54
C LEU A 533 -19.83 35.61 6.54
N LYS A 534 -20.68 34.59 6.46
CA LYS A 534 -22.12 34.77 6.27
C LYS A 534 -22.96 34.75 7.54
N LEU A 535 -22.38 34.35 8.68
CA LEU A 535 -23.10 34.25 9.94
C LEU A 535 -23.71 35.61 10.37
N PRO A 536 -25.05 35.73 10.46
CA PRO A 536 -25.69 36.97 10.86
C PRO A 536 -25.64 37.15 12.40
N GLY A 537 -25.35 38.37 12.84
CA GLY A 537 -25.42 38.77 14.25
C GLY A 537 -24.06 38.93 14.96
N HIS A 538 -24.13 39.54 16.15
CA HIS A 538 -23.05 39.70 17.11
C HIS A 538 -23.31 38.79 18.33
N ASN A 539 -22.29 38.41 19.10
CA ASN A 539 -22.38 37.55 20.29
C ASN A 539 -22.87 36.11 20.04
N THR A 540 -22.41 35.46 18.96
CA THR A 540 -22.60 34.01 18.76
C THR A 540 -21.44 33.22 19.34
N ILE A 541 -21.65 31.93 19.64
CA ILE A 541 -20.54 31.03 20.05
C ILE A 541 -19.40 30.96 19.01
N MET A 542 -19.70 31.31 17.75
CA MET A 542 -18.75 31.34 16.65
C MET A 542 -18.01 32.69 16.51
N GLU A 543 -18.38 33.71 17.29
CA GLU A 543 -17.77 35.02 17.21
C GLU A 543 -16.26 35.02 17.54
N PRO A 544 -15.76 34.29 18.56
CA PRO A 544 -14.33 34.14 18.77
C PRO A 544 -13.62 33.57 17.54
N LEU A 545 -14.20 32.56 16.87
CA LEU A 545 -13.64 31.97 15.66
C LEU A 545 -13.68 32.95 14.47
N ARG A 546 -14.76 33.73 14.34
CA ARG A 546 -14.87 34.81 13.35
C ARG A 546 -13.79 35.87 13.58
N ASN A 547 -13.55 36.25 14.82
CA ASN A 547 -12.53 37.23 15.18
C ASN A 547 -11.13 36.67 14.91
N ILE A 548 -10.86 35.40 15.21
CA ILE A 548 -9.58 34.75 14.84
C ILE A 548 -9.37 34.80 13.32
N ALA A 549 -10.40 34.50 12.54
CA ALA A 549 -10.30 34.44 11.08
C ALA A 549 -10.21 35.82 10.40
N THR A 550 -10.92 36.83 10.92
CA THR A 550 -11.09 38.13 10.24
C THR A 550 -10.38 39.29 10.92
N GLN A 551 -10.13 39.21 12.23
CA GLN A 551 -9.58 40.27 13.06
C GLN A 551 -8.64 39.70 14.16
N PRO A 552 -7.58 38.95 13.79
CA PRO A 552 -6.72 38.23 14.74
C PRO A 552 -6.07 39.16 15.78
N GLU A 553 -5.83 40.42 15.40
CA GLU A 553 -5.38 41.53 16.27
C GLU A 553 -6.20 41.62 17.57
N ARG A 554 -7.52 41.38 17.51
CA ARG A 554 -8.42 41.45 18.66
C ARG A 554 -8.34 40.23 19.58
N MET A 555 -7.70 39.15 19.13
CA MET A 555 -7.65 37.86 19.82
C MET A 555 -6.29 37.59 20.49
N ILE A 556 -5.32 38.52 20.40
CA ILE A 556 -3.96 38.35 20.94
C ILE A 556 -3.96 38.01 22.45
N LYS A 557 -4.90 38.57 23.22
CA LYS A 557 -5.02 38.35 24.67
C LYS A 557 -6.17 37.40 25.04
N ALA A 558 -6.75 36.70 24.07
CA ALA A 558 -7.84 35.76 24.30
C ALA A 558 -7.32 34.35 24.57
N PHE A 559 -7.98 33.63 25.48
CA PHE A 559 -7.76 32.21 25.64
C PHE A 559 -8.41 31.47 24.45
N LEU A 560 -7.60 30.70 23.73
CA LEU A 560 -8.09 29.91 22.60
C LEU A 560 -8.76 28.63 23.11
N PRO A 561 -9.76 28.09 22.40
CA PRO A 561 -10.32 26.78 22.69
C PRO A 561 -9.20 25.73 22.76
N THR A 562 -9.31 24.77 23.68
CA THR A 562 -8.33 23.68 23.88
C THR A 562 -6.95 24.09 24.37
N MET A 563 -6.76 25.33 24.85
CA MET A 563 -5.56 25.73 25.58
C MET A 563 -5.50 25.02 26.95
N PRO A 564 -4.32 24.58 27.43
CA PRO A 564 -4.18 24.00 28.76
C PRO A 564 -4.64 25.01 29.82
N GLN A 565 -5.56 24.58 30.69
CA GLN A 565 -5.96 25.35 31.86
C GLN A 565 -5.23 24.77 33.08
N ASP A 566 -4.46 25.61 33.78
CA ASP A 566 -3.79 25.21 35.02
C ASP A 566 -4.76 25.41 36.20
N ASP A 567 -5.56 24.38 36.47
CA ASP A 567 -6.51 24.37 37.58
C ASP A 567 -5.82 24.18 38.95
N SER A 568 -4.48 24.18 39.01
CA SER A 568 -3.73 23.90 40.24
C SER A 568 -4.13 24.79 41.41
N LYS A 569 -4.49 26.06 41.17
CA LYS A 569 -4.97 26.97 42.23
C LYS A 569 -6.38 26.63 42.71
N GLU A 570 -7.32 26.34 41.81
CA GLU A 570 -8.68 25.93 42.18
C GLU A 570 -8.69 24.57 42.87
N ILE A 571 -7.85 23.64 42.40
CA ILE A 571 -7.62 22.34 43.05
C ILE A 571 -7.01 22.54 44.44
N HIS A 572 -6.02 23.42 44.60
CA HIS A 572 -5.41 23.69 45.91
C HIS A 572 -6.41 24.32 46.89
N GLU A 573 -7.23 25.26 46.44
CA GLU A 573 -8.29 25.86 47.26
C GLU A 573 -9.42 24.87 47.58
N ALA A 574 -9.80 24.00 46.65
CA ALA A 574 -10.77 22.94 46.88
C ALA A 574 -10.26 21.90 47.89
N ILE A 575 -8.98 21.51 47.80
CA ILE A 575 -8.31 20.61 48.77
C ILE A 575 -8.24 21.27 50.16
N LEU A 576 -7.95 22.57 50.23
CA LEU A 576 -7.93 23.31 51.49
C LEU A 576 -9.33 23.41 52.12
N LYS A 577 -10.38 23.60 51.31
CA LYS A 577 -11.77 23.58 51.78
C LYS A 577 -12.23 22.18 52.24
N ALA A 578 -11.86 21.13 51.51
CA ALA A 578 -12.16 19.74 51.90
C ALA A 578 -11.44 19.30 53.19
N ARG A 579 -10.31 19.95 53.54
CA ARG A 579 -9.62 19.73 54.82
C ARG A 579 -10.30 20.40 56.01
N THR A 580 -11.20 21.35 55.78
CA THR A 580 -11.80 22.17 56.85
C THR A 580 -13.28 21.87 57.11
N ASN A 581 -13.99 21.22 56.17
CA ASN A 581 -15.35 20.71 56.37
C ASN A 581 -15.48 19.28 55.81
N ASP A 582 -16.20 18.43 56.55
CA ASP A 582 -16.42 16.99 56.33
C ASP A 582 -17.37 16.69 55.14
N GLU A 583 -17.20 17.39 54.01
CA GLU A 583 -17.96 17.14 52.79
C GLU A 583 -17.04 16.81 51.61
N ASN A 584 -17.33 15.68 50.97
CA ASN A 584 -16.58 15.09 49.88
C ASN A 584 -16.73 15.95 48.60
N PRO A 585 -15.65 16.48 48.00
CA PRO A 585 -15.76 17.28 46.80
C PRO A 585 -16.13 16.38 45.61
N VAL A 586 -17.36 16.53 45.11
CA VAL A 586 -17.78 15.91 43.85
C VAL A 586 -17.06 16.65 42.71
N LEU A 587 -16.02 16.03 42.17
CA LEU A 587 -15.41 16.41 40.91
C LEU A 587 -16.24 15.80 39.78
N TYR A 588 -16.96 16.62 39.03
CA TYR A 588 -17.48 16.21 37.72
C TYR A 588 -16.32 16.25 36.73
N SER A 589 -15.94 15.07 36.23
CA SER A 589 -15.03 14.88 35.10
C SER A 589 -15.67 15.28 33.78
#